data_AF-A0A4Z0PWT9-F1
#
_entry.id   AF-A0A4Z0PWT9-F1
#
_cell.length_a   1.000
_cell.length_b   1.000
_cell.length_c   1.000
_cell.angle_alpha   90.00
_cell.angle_beta   90.00
_cell.angle_gamma   90.00
#
_symmetry.space_group_name_H-M   'P 1'
#
loop_
_entity.id
_entity.type
_entity.pdbx_description
1 polymer ?
#
loop_
_entity_poly.entity_id
_entity_poly.type
_entity_poly.pdbx_seq_one_letter_code
_entity_poly.pdbx_strand_id
1 'polypeptide(L)'
;MEHGTPEVRLFTGSDVAMRSRMRTMHGHYLTDAAAFAALNPDLGGSFGATWLAAIEAADKAPNVDVRRGTLSEDTATVESEMERARSMAQSVFYYVDQAFPRNKARLTQYGKERYGKAAADPEEMRLLLDMAAQAAERDHAALAEKGFRPQQLADLKALAAQLDTVDTQHELRKGTNQEDTNAYIRLQNQAYSFGQQLNKAAKRAFEADPTKQKRYRLSDGEAPAGGPGPKTSPPAK
;
A
#
# COMPACT_ATOMS: atom_id res chain seq x y z
N MET A 1 11.49 10.92 8.72
CA MET A 1 11.55 9.54 8.24
C MET A 1 12.04 9.60 6.81
N GLU A 2 13.20 9.00 6.53
CA GLU A 2 13.77 8.99 5.19
C GLU A 2 12.89 8.08 4.33
N HIS A 3 12.21 8.63 3.32
CA HIS A 3 11.42 7.83 2.39
C HIS A 3 12.39 6.93 1.60
N GLY A 4 12.57 5.69 2.07
CA GLY A 4 13.40 4.70 1.40
C GLY A 4 12.96 4.55 -0.05
N THR A 5 13.93 4.59 -0.96
CA THR A 5 13.69 4.45 -2.40
C THR A 5 12.84 3.19 -2.66
N PRO A 6 11.75 3.29 -3.46
CA PRO A 6 10.92 2.13 -3.78
C PRO A 6 11.73 1.01 -4.41
N GLU A 7 11.46 -0.24 -4.01
CA GLU A 7 12.12 -1.41 -4.58
C GLU A 7 11.71 -1.59 -6.03
N VAL A 8 12.69 -1.69 -6.94
CA VAL A 8 12.46 -1.87 -8.37
C VAL A 8 12.57 -3.35 -8.73
N ARG A 9 11.60 -3.84 -9.51
CA ARG A 9 11.58 -5.24 -9.96
C ARG A 9 12.70 -5.50 -10.97
N LEU A 10 13.41 -6.63 -10.79
CA LEU A 10 14.56 -7.01 -11.62
C LEU A 10 14.20 -7.78 -12.90
N PHE A 11 12.92 -8.07 -13.12
CA PHE A 11 12.44 -8.88 -14.24
C PHE A 11 11.14 -8.31 -14.83
N THR A 12 10.89 -8.64 -16.09
CA THR A 12 9.65 -8.35 -16.80
C THR A 12 8.74 -9.58 -16.83
N GLY A 13 7.42 -9.36 -16.93
CA GLY A 13 6.42 -10.44 -16.95
C GLY A 13 5.84 -10.77 -15.57
N SER A 14 5.01 -11.82 -15.52
CA SER A 14 4.28 -12.17 -14.30
C SER A 14 5.16 -12.87 -13.27
N ASP A 15 4.84 -12.69 -11.99
CA ASP A 15 5.52 -13.36 -10.88
C ASP A 15 5.44 -14.89 -10.99
N VAL A 16 4.30 -15.41 -11.46
CA VAL A 16 4.09 -16.84 -11.69
C VAL A 16 5.06 -17.37 -12.77
N ALA A 17 5.19 -16.65 -13.88
CA ALA A 17 6.10 -17.03 -14.95
C ALA A 17 7.57 -16.96 -14.49
N MET A 18 7.93 -15.93 -13.72
CA MET A 18 9.25 -15.79 -13.13
C MET A 18 9.57 -16.98 -12.21
N ARG A 19 8.70 -17.29 -11.23
CA ARG A 19 8.93 -18.40 -10.29
C ARG A 19 8.97 -19.75 -10.97
N SER A 20 8.09 -19.99 -11.95
CA SER A 20 8.12 -21.20 -12.78
C SER A 20 9.47 -21.34 -13.50
N ARG A 21 9.95 -20.27 -14.14
CA ARG A 21 11.27 -20.25 -14.81
C ARG A 21 12.41 -20.50 -13.82
N MET A 22 12.36 -19.90 -12.63
CA MET A 22 13.39 -20.10 -11.60
C MET A 22 13.42 -21.55 -11.12
N ARG A 23 12.26 -22.19 -10.90
CA ARG A 23 12.18 -23.62 -10.57
C ARG A 23 12.76 -24.50 -11.67
N THR A 24 12.47 -24.21 -12.93
CA THR A 24 13.06 -24.95 -14.06
C THR A 24 14.57 -24.81 -14.10
N MET A 25 15.10 -23.58 -13.96
CA MET A 25 16.55 -23.35 -13.95
C MET A 25 17.22 -23.99 -12.73
N HIS A 26 16.57 -23.99 -11.56
CA HIS A 26 17.04 -24.69 -10.37
C HIS A 26 17.17 -26.20 -10.60
N GLY A 27 16.16 -26.82 -11.22
CA GLY A 27 16.21 -28.24 -11.59
C GLY A 27 17.39 -28.57 -12.51
N HIS A 28 17.70 -27.71 -13.49
CA HIS A 28 18.90 -27.87 -14.33
C HIS A 28 20.18 -27.70 -13.51
N TYR A 29 20.25 -26.67 -12.66
CA TYR A 29 21.41 -26.40 -11.82
C TYR A 29 21.80 -27.60 -10.97
N LEU A 30 20.83 -28.32 -10.38
CA LEU A 30 21.13 -29.52 -9.56
C LEU A 30 21.91 -30.59 -10.33
N THR A 31 21.70 -30.68 -11.65
CA THR A 31 22.44 -31.64 -12.51
C THR A 31 23.81 -31.14 -12.94
N ASP A 32 24.01 -29.83 -12.95
CA ASP A 32 25.22 -29.18 -13.45
C ASP A 32 26.05 -28.51 -12.33
N ALA A 33 25.68 -28.68 -11.06
CA ALA A 33 26.24 -27.95 -9.92
C ALA A 33 27.77 -28.07 -9.82
N ALA A 34 28.33 -29.25 -10.12
CA ALA A 34 29.77 -29.46 -10.13
C ALA A 34 30.50 -28.59 -11.16
N ALA A 35 29.90 -28.35 -12.33
CA ALA A 35 30.48 -27.49 -13.36
C ALA A 35 30.47 -26.01 -12.94
N PHE A 36 29.41 -25.57 -12.26
CA PHE A 36 29.36 -24.23 -11.69
C PHE A 36 30.33 -24.05 -10.52
N ALA A 37 30.44 -25.02 -9.62
CA ALA A 37 31.37 -25.00 -8.50
C ALA A 37 32.84 -24.98 -8.94
N ALA A 38 33.16 -25.66 -10.05
CA ALA A 38 34.49 -25.62 -10.65
C ALA A 38 34.85 -24.23 -11.21
N LEU A 39 33.84 -23.46 -11.66
CA LEU A 39 34.03 -22.07 -12.12
C LEU A 39 34.09 -21.09 -10.95
N ASN A 40 33.17 -21.22 -9.99
CA ASN A 40 33.10 -20.42 -8.78
C ASN A 40 32.58 -21.30 -7.62
N PRO A 41 33.39 -21.59 -6.60
CA PRO A 41 32.99 -22.41 -5.45
C PRO A 41 31.72 -21.91 -4.74
N ASP A 42 31.43 -20.61 -4.76
CA ASP A 42 30.23 -20.02 -4.17
C ASP A 42 28.93 -20.43 -4.88
N LEU A 43 29.04 -20.88 -6.14
CA LEU A 43 27.93 -21.45 -6.91
C LEU A 43 27.78 -22.97 -6.68
N GLY A 44 28.51 -23.53 -5.71
CA GLY A 44 28.38 -24.91 -5.25
C GLY A 44 27.73 -24.97 -3.86
N GLY A 45 28.06 -26.03 -3.11
CA GLY A 45 27.68 -26.16 -1.69
C GLY A 45 26.19 -25.92 -1.42
N SER A 46 25.89 -24.91 -0.60
CA SER A 46 24.52 -24.56 -0.18
C SER A 46 23.73 -23.76 -1.21
N PHE A 47 24.34 -23.28 -2.30
CA PHE A 47 23.71 -22.38 -3.28
C PHE A 47 22.34 -22.89 -3.75
N GLY A 48 22.25 -24.18 -4.11
CA GLY A 48 21.01 -24.80 -4.57
C GLY A 48 19.91 -24.82 -3.51
N ALA A 49 20.26 -25.10 -2.25
CA ALA A 49 19.31 -25.13 -1.15
C ALA A 49 18.82 -23.71 -0.82
N THR A 50 19.73 -22.73 -0.78
CA THR A 50 19.40 -21.31 -0.56
C THR A 50 18.52 -20.75 -1.67
N TRP A 51 18.80 -21.12 -2.93
CA TRP A 51 17.97 -20.70 -4.06
C TRP A 51 16.55 -21.29 -3.97
N LEU A 52 16.42 -22.59 -3.67
CA LEU A 52 15.10 -23.21 -3.50
C LEU A 52 14.31 -22.53 -2.38
N ALA A 53 14.96 -22.27 -1.24
CA ALA A 53 14.33 -21.56 -0.13
C ALA A 53 13.85 -20.15 -0.54
N ALA A 54 14.61 -19.43 -1.37
CA ALA A 54 14.18 -18.13 -1.89
C ALA A 54 12.97 -18.23 -2.82
N ILE A 55 12.91 -19.25 -3.69
CA ILE A 55 11.74 -19.53 -4.54
C ILE A 55 10.52 -19.83 -3.68
N GLU A 56 10.66 -20.68 -2.67
CA GLU A 56 9.56 -21.06 -1.78
C GLU A 56 9.06 -19.89 -0.93
N ALA A 57 9.96 -19.02 -0.47
CA ALA A 57 9.57 -17.78 0.21
C ALA A 57 8.78 -16.85 -0.73
N ALA A 58 9.21 -16.74 -2.00
CA ALA A 58 8.49 -15.97 -3.01
C ALA A 58 7.12 -16.55 -3.38
N ASP A 59 6.94 -17.87 -3.31
CA ASP A 59 5.65 -18.56 -3.53
C ASP A 59 4.67 -18.34 -2.37
N LYS A 60 5.16 -18.26 -1.13
CA LYS A 60 4.34 -18.03 0.07
C LYS A 60 3.92 -16.57 0.25
N ALA A 61 4.56 -15.65 -0.46
CA ALA A 61 4.28 -14.23 -0.32
C ALA A 61 2.84 -13.91 -0.82
N PRO A 62 2.01 -13.20 -0.04
CA PRO A 62 0.64 -12.89 -0.43
C PRO A 62 0.61 -12.12 -1.75
N ASN A 63 -0.35 -12.46 -2.63
CA ASN A 63 -0.50 -11.79 -3.92
C ASN A 63 -0.90 -10.30 -3.72
N VAL A 64 -0.45 -9.44 -4.63
CA VAL A 64 -0.79 -8.02 -4.72
C VAL A 64 -2.32 -7.81 -4.75
N ASP A 65 -3.07 -8.70 -5.39
CA ASP A 65 -4.53 -8.57 -5.52
C ASP A 65 -5.26 -8.69 -4.17
N VAL A 66 -4.80 -9.58 -3.29
CA VAL A 66 -5.36 -9.71 -1.93
C VAL A 66 -5.09 -8.43 -1.14
N ARG A 67 -3.88 -7.86 -1.26
CA ARG A 67 -3.53 -6.58 -0.61
C ARG A 67 -4.37 -5.41 -1.12
N ARG A 68 -4.60 -5.35 -2.44
CA ARG A 68 -5.46 -4.33 -3.06
C ARG A 68 -6.91 -4.47 -2.60
N GLY A 69 -7.39 -5.70 -2.43
CA GLY A 69 -8.71 -5.99 -1.89
C GLY A 69 -8.90 -5.38 -0.50
N THR A 70 -7.97 -5.63 0.42
CA THR A 70 -8.02 -5.07 1.79
C THR A 70 -8.03 -3.54 1.80
N LEU A 71 -7.19 -2.88 0.99
CA LEU A 71 -7.20 -1.41 0.90
C LEU A 71 -8.52 -0.86 0.36
N SER A 72 -9.15 -1.59 -0.58
CA SER A 72 -10.46 -1.20 -1.12
C SER A 72 -11.56 -1.34 -0.08
N GLU A 73 -11.55 -2.39 0.73
CA GLU A 73 -12.50 -2.58 1.84
C GLU A 73 -12.35 -1.49 2.90
N ASP A 74 -11.11 -1.10 3.20
CA ASP A 74 -10.82 -0.03 4.15
C ASP A 74 -11.31 1.33 3.63
N THR A 75 -11.09 1.62 2.35
CA THR A 75 -11.60 2.84 1.71
C THR A 75 -13.12 2.88 1.75
N ALA A 76 -13.78 1.76 1.47
CA ALA A 76 -15.25 1.66 1.56
C ALA A 76 -15.75 1.88 3.00
N THR A 77 -15.00 1.41 4.00
CA THR A 77 -15.32 1.61 5.42
C THR A 77 -15.23 3.09 5.80
N VAL A 78 -14.16 3.78 5.40
CA VAL A 78 -13.99 5.23 5.63
C VAL A 78 -15.15 6.01 5.00
N GLU A 79 -15.51 5.71 3.74
CA GLU A 79 -16.59 6.42 3.05
C GLU A 79 -17.95 6.21 3.73
N SER A 80 -18.24 4.99 4.17
CA SER A 80 -19.48 4.67 4.90
C SER A 80 -19.58 5.46 6.21
N GLU A 81 -18.49 5.55 6.98
CA GLU A 81 -18.45 6.36 8.20
C GLU A 81 -18.57 7.85 7.91
N MET A 82 -17.99 8.33 6.81
CA MET A 82 -18.14 9.71 6.35
C MET A 82 -19.57 10.06 5.94
N GLU A 83 -20.32 9.14 5.32
CA GLU A 83 -21.75 9.32 5.02
C GLU A 83 -22.58 9.43 6.31
N ARG A 84 -22.31 8.58 7.29
CA ARG A 84 -22.95 8.63 8.62
C ARG A 84 -22.65 9.96 9.32
N ALA A 85 -21.39 10.41 9.25
CA ALA A 85 -20.94 11.66 9.87
C ALA A 85 -21.59 12.89 9.24
N ARG A 86 -21.65 12.94 7.90
CA ARG A 86 -22.37 14.00 7.17
C ARG A 86 -23.83 14.08 7.59
N SER A 87 -24.50 12.93 7.68
CA SER A 87 -25.91 12.85 8.08
C SER A 87 -26.12 13.32 9.53
N MET A 88 -25.24 12.90 10.45
CA MET A 88 -25.29 13.32 11.85
C MET A 88 -25.07 14.83 12.00
N ALA A 89 -24.06 15.40 11.34
CA ALA A 89 -23.79 16.83 11.37
C ALA A 89 -25.00 17.66 10.87
N GLN A 90 -25.60 17.24 9.76
CA GLN A 90 -26.81 17.89 9.24
C GLN A 90 -27.99 17.80 10.21
N SER A 91 -28.18 16.66 10.85
CA SER A 91 -29.21 16.45 11.89
C SER A 91 -28.99 17.40 13.07
N VAL A 92 -27.77 17.51 13.59
CA VAL A 92 -27.45 18.45 14.67
C VAL A 92 -27.75 19.89 14.26
N PHE A 93 -27.36 20.31 13.05
CA PHE A 93 -27.66 21.66 12.56
C PHE A 93 -29.16 21.93 12.49
N TYR A 94 -29.97 20.95 12.11
CA TYR A 94 -31.43 21.09 12.13
C TYR A 94 -31.94 21.38 13.54
N TYR A 95 -31.54 20.59 14.56
CA TYR A 95 -32.00 20.82 15.94
C TYR A 95 -31.51 22.14 16.51
N VAL A 96 -30.29 22.57 16.18
CA VAL A 96 -29.75 23.87 16.61
C VAL A 96 -30.56 25.02 16.01
N ASP A 97 -30.92 24.94 14.73
CA ASP A 97 -31.75 25.96 14.07
C ASP A 97 -33.16 26.03 14.69
N GLN A 98 -33.73 24.89 15.08
CA GLN A 98 -35.01 24.82 15.80
C GLN A 98 -34.93 25.36 17.23
N ALA A 99 -33.83 25.11 17.95
CA ALA A 99 -33.66 25.52 19.34
C ALA A 99 -33.33 27.01 19.47
N PHE A 100 -32.60 27.56 18.50
CA PHE A 100 -32.13 28.94 18.51
C PHE A 100 -32.52 29.67 17.21
N PRO A 101 -33.83 29.83 16.94
CA PRO A 101 -34.29 30.49 15.73
C PRO A 101 -33.71 31.90 15.66
N ARG A 102 -33.20 32.30 14.49
CA ARG A 102 -32.58 33.60 14.21
C ARG A 102 -31.19 33.82 14.85
N ASN A 103 -30.60 32.84 15.53
CA ASN A 103 -29.25 32.94 16.09
C ASN A 103 -28.22 32.19 15.22
N LYS A 104 -27.81 32.81 14.11
CA LYS A 104 -26.78 32.24 13.20
C LYS A 104 -25.42 32.04 13.88
N ALA A 105 -25.09 32.87 14.88
CA ALA A 105 -23.86 32.72 15.65
C ALA A 105 -23.85 31.39 16.41
N ARG A 106 -25.02 30.91 16.88
CA ARG A 106 -25.11 29.60 17.51
C ARG A 106 -24.79 28.48 16.53
N LEU A 107 -25.36 28.47 15.32
CA LEU A 107 -25.00 27.48 14.27
C LEU A 107 -23.50 27.50 13.93
N THR A 108 -22.88 28.68 13.96
CA THR A 108 -21.43 28.83 13.74
C THR A 108 -20.61 28.14 14.83
N GLN A 109 -21.04 28.21 16.09
CA GLN A 109 -20.39 27.50 17.20
C GLN A 109 -20.45 25.97 17.06
N TYR A 110 -21.42 25.44 16.31
CA TYR A 110 -21.50 24.02 15.95
C TYR A 110 -20.67 23.68 14.69
N GLY A 111 -19.98 24.64 14.08
CA GLY A 111 -19.12 24.40 12.93
C GLY A 111 -19.84 24.41 11.59
N LYS A 112 -21.05 24.98 11.47
CA LYS A 112 -21.81 25.01 10.20
C LYS A 112 -21.00 25.59 9.02
N GLU A 113 -20.19 26.60 9.28
CA GLU A 113 -19.34 27.23 8.26
C GLU A 113 -18.20 26.32 7.78
N ARG A 114 -17.75 25.38 8.62
CA ARG A 114 -16.70 24.41 8.30
C ARG A 114 -17.22 23.19 7.54
N TYR A 115 -18.54 23.01 7.51
CA TYR A 115 -19.17 21.81 6.95
C TYR A 115 -18.77 21.53 5.50
N GLY A 116 -18.61 22.56 4.66
CA GLY A 116 -18.22 22.37 3.26
C GLY A 116 -16.86 21.69 3.10
N LYS A 117 -15.89 22.02 3.96
CA LYS A 117 -14.56 21.39 3.99
C LYS A 117 -14.66 20.01 4.65
N ALA A 118 -15.29 19.94 5.81
CA ALA A 118 -15.47 18.72 6.58
C ALA A 118 -16.18 17.61 5.79
N ALA A 119 -17.13 17.94 4.91
CA ALA A 119 -17.88 16.94 4.15
C ALA A 119 -17.02 16.09 3.20
N ALA A 120 -15.80 16.55 2.86
CA ALA A 120 -14.89 15.87 1.95
C ALA A 120 -13.63 15.30 2.65
N ASP A 121 -13.46 15.57 3.95
CA ASP A 121 -12.22 15.30 4.66
C ASP A 121 -12.52 14.69 6.04
N PRO A 122 -12.08 13.44 6.32
CA PRO A 122 -12.36 12.75 7.59
C PRO A 122 -11.82 13.46 8.83
N GLU A 123 -10.65 14.08 8.77
CA GLU A 123 -10.05 14.79 9.90
C GLU A 123 -10.86 16.04 10.25
N GLU A 124 -11.25 16.81 9.22
CA GLU A 124 -12.09 18.00 9.37
C GLU A 124 -13.52 17.64 9.81
N MET A 125 -14.05 16.51 9.34
CA MET A 125 -15.33 15.99 9.82
C MET A 125 -15.26 15.62 11.29
N ARG A 126 -14.23 14.90 11.72
CA ARG A 126 -14.03 14.58 13.14
C ARG A 126 -13.99 15.84 13.99
N LEU A 127 -13.19 16.83 13.59
CA LEU A 127 -13.11 18.11 14.31
C LEU A 127 -14.46 18.82 14.39
N LEU A 128 -15.23 18.80 13.29
CA LEU A 128 -16.58 19.36 13.27
C LEU A 128 -17.51 18.64 14.24
N LEU A 129 -17.51 17.31 14.26
CA LEU A 129 -18.36 16.52 15.17
C LEU A 129 -17.99 16.76 16.64
N ASP A 130 -16.70 16.88 16.97
CA ASP A 130 -16.23 17.21 18.33
C ASP A 130 -16.69 18.61 18.76
N MET A 131 -16.54 19.61 17.88
CA MET A 131 -17.05 20.96 18.14
C MET A 131 -18.57 20.94 18.37
N ALA A 132 -19.30 20.20 17.53
CA ALA A 132 -20.75 20.05 17.64
C ALA A 132 -21.14 19.34 18.94
N ALA A 133 -20.38 18.33 19.39
CA ALA A 133 -20.65 17.61 20.63
C ALA A 133 -20.45 18.50 21.86
N GLN A 134 -19.36 19.26 21.93
CA GLN A 134 -19.10 20.22 23.02
C GLN A 134 -20.18 21.31 23.07
N ALA A 135 -20.60 21.81 21.91
CA ALA A 135 -21.67 22.79 21.82
C ALA A 135 -23.03 22.19 22.26
N ALA A 136 -23.32 20.96 21.84
CA ALA A 136 -24.55 20.24 22.21
C ALA A 136 -24.64 19.92 23.70
N GLU A 137 -23.52 19.63 24.36
CA GLU A 137 -23.47 19.49 25.83
C GLU A 137 -23.85 20.79 26.53
N ARG A 138 -23.23 21.91 26.12
CA ARG A 138 -23.52 23.24 26.68
C ARG A 138 -24.99 23.62 26.51
N ASP A 139 -25.57 23.32 25.36
CA ASP A 139 -26.92 23.74 24.99
C ASP A 139 -27.97 22.63 25.22
N HIS A 140 -27.63 21.56 25.97
CA HIS A 140 -28.42 20.33 26.08
C HIS A 140 -29.90 20.57 26.40
N ALA A 141 -30.21 21.45 27.37
CA ALA A 141 -31.59 21.73 27.76
C ALA A 141 -32.43 22.29 26.60
N ALA A 142 -31.89 23.28 25.88
CA ALA A 142 -32.56 23.93 24.76
C ALA A 142 -32.75 22.97 23.57
N LEU A 143 -31.77 22.10 23.33
CA LEU A 143 -31.85 21.08 22.28
C LEU A 143 -32.87 19.98 22.64
N ALA A 144 -32.93 19.57 23.91
CA ALA A 144 -33.87 18.56 24.40
C ALA A 144 -35.33 19.00 24.23
N GLU A 145 -35.62 20.29 24.45
CA GLU A 145 -36.96 20.86 24.19
C GLU A 145 -37.40 20.74 22.72
N LYS A 146 -36.45 20.60 21.78
CA LYS A 146 -36.71 20.38 20.35
C LYS A 146 -36.63 18.92 19.93
N GLY A 147 -36.48 18.02 20.90
CA GLY A 147 -36.47 16.57 20.67
C GLY A 147 -35.09 16.01 20.32
N PHE A 148 -34.00 16.77 20.51
CA PHE A 148 -32.65 16.22 20.46
C PHE A 148 -32.38 15.40 21.73
N ARG A 149 -32.31 14.09 21.59
CA ARG A 149 -32.27 13.14 22.71
C ARG A 149 -30.84 12.93 23.19
N PRO A 150 -30.64 12.54 24.46
CA PRO A 150 -29.31 12.15 24.97
C PRO A 150 -28.61 11.09 24.11
N GLN A 151 -29.36 10.17 23.49
CA GLN A 151 -28.81 9.18 22.57
C GLN A 151 -28.16 9.82 21.34
N GLN A 152 -28.72 10.89 20.78
CA GLN A 152 -28.15 11.55 19.60
C GLN A 152 -26.82 12.25 19.94
N LEU A 153 -26.70 12.79 21.16
CA LEU A 153 -25.42 13.32 21.66
C LEU A 153 -24.39 12.19 21.84
N ALA A 154 -24.81 11.04 22.37
CA ALA A 154 -23.95 9.88 22.52
C ALA A 154 -23.49 9.36 21.15
N ASP A 155 -24.39 9.25 20.18
CA ASP A 155 -24.09 8.80 18.81
C ASP A 155 -23.12 9.77 18.12
N LEU A 156 -23.31 11.09 18.29
CA LEU A 156 -22.40 12.11 17.75
C LEU A 156 -20.97 11.94 18.28
N LYS A 157 -20.81 11.77 19.60
CA LYS A 157 -19.49 11.55 20.22
C LYS A 157 -18.87 10.22 19.80
N ALA A 158 -19.67 9.16 19.76
CA ALA A 158 -19.22 7.85 19.32
C ALA A 158 -18.69 7.90 17.89
N LEU A 159 -19.37 8.63 17.00
CA LEU A 159 -18.98 8.78 15.61
C LEU A 159 -17.70 9.61 15.44
N ALA A 160 -17.52 10.67 16.25
CA ALA A 160 -16.26 11.42 16.28
C ALA A 160 -15.07 10.53 16.68
N ALA A 161 -15.23 9.73 17.75
CA ALA A 161 -14.20 8.78 18.18
C ALA A 161 -13.95 7.65 17.16
N GLN A 162 -15.00 7.22 16.44
CA GLN A 162 -14.89 6.20 15.41
C GLN A 162 -14.08 6.71 14.20
N LEU A 163 -14.31 7.95 13.76
CA LEU A 163 -13.51 8.56 12.69
C LEU A 163 -12.03 8.69 13.06
N ASP A 164 -11.70 9.03 14.31
CA ASP A 164 -10.31 9.06 14.80
C ASP A 164 -9.61 7.70 14.67
N THR A 165 -10.33 6.65 15.04
CA THR A 165 -9.84 5.27 14.99
C THR A 165 -9.64 4.81 13.54
N VAL A 166 -10.63 5.08 12.68
CA VAL A 166 -10.61 4.69 11.27
C VAL A 166 -9.51 5.41 10.50
N ASP A 167 -9.32 6.71 10.73
CA ASP A 167 -8.28 7.50 10.09
C ASP A 167 -6.87 7.04 10.48
N THR A 168 -6.63 6.86 11.78
CA THR A 168 -5.37 6.29 12.29
C THR A 168 -5.08 4.93 11.68
N GLN A 169 -6.09 4.06 11.60
CA GLN A 169 -5.93 2.74 10.98
C GLN A 169 -5.65 2.82 9.49
N HIS A 170 -6.29 3.73 8.77
CA HIS A 170 -6.09 3.91 7.34
C HIS A 170 -4.68 4.40 7.03
N GLU A 171 -4.16 5.39 7.77
CA GLU A 171 -2.80 5.88 7.60
C GLU A 171 -1.73 4.84 7.99
N LEU A 172 -1.93 4.11 9.09
CA LEU A 172 -1.07 2.98 9.45
C LEU A 172 -1.03 1.93 8.34
N ARG A 173 -2.19 1.56 7.78
CA ARG A 173 -2.27 0.55 6.72
C ARG A 173 -1.66 1.03 5.41
N LYS A 174 -1.76 2.31 5.05
CA LYS A 174 -1.02 2.86 3.90
C LYS A 174 0.49 2.69 4.07
N GLY A 175 1.02 3.01 5.25
CA GLY A 175 2.43 2.79 5.60
C GLY A 175 2.82 1.32 5.50
N THR A 176 2.10 0.43 6.18
CA THR A 176 2.36 -1.02 6.17
C THR A 176 2.26 -1.60 4.76
N ASN A 177 1.27 -1.20 3.95
CA ASN A 177 1.12 -1.67 2.57
C ASN A 177 2.32 -1.30 1.69
N GLN A 178 2.92 -0.12 1.89
CA GLN A 178 4.14 0.28 1.19
C GLN A 178 5.33 -0.59 1.61
N GLU A 179 5.49 -0.83 2.91
CA GLU A 179 6.54 -1.72 3.44
C GLU A 179 6.38 -3.16 2.91
N ASP A 180 5.16 -3.68 2.91
CA ASP A 180 4.80 -5.00 2.42
C ASP A 180 5.03 -5.13 0.91
N THR A 181 4.77 -4.06 0.15
CA THR A 181 5.03 -4.05 -1.31
C THR A 181 6.53 -4.13 -1.59
N ASN A 182 7.34 -3.36 -0.86
CA ASN A 182 8.79 -3.42 -0.98
C ASN A 182 9.33 -4.79 -0.54
N ALA A 183 8.82 -5.34 0.57
CA ALA A 183 9.17 -6.68 1.05
C ALA A 183 8.80 -7.76 0.02
N TYR A 184 7.62 -7.65 -0.59
CA TYR A 184 7.19 -8.55 -1.65
C TYR A 184 8.13 -8.51 -2.85
N ILE A 185 8.46 -7.31 -3.34
CA ILE A 185 9.37 -7.15 -4.48
C ILE A 185 10.76 -7.71 -4.15
N ARG A 186 11.28 -7.49 -2.94
CA ARG A 186 12.53 -8.09 -2.48
C ARG A 186 12.52 -9.61 -2.53
N LEU A 187 11.45 -10.26 -2.07
CA LEU A 187 11.34 -11.73 -2.13
C LEU A 187 11.38 -12.25 -3.58
N GLN A 188 10.64 -11.60 -4.49
CA GLN A 188 10.67 -11.98 -5.91
C GLN A 188 12.05 -11.73 -6.54
N ASN A 189 12.66 -10.58 -6.26
CA ASN A 189 14.00 -10.21 -6.74
C ASN A 189 15.08 -11.15 -6.20
N GLN A 190 14.96 -11.59 -4.94
CA GLN A 190 15.90 -12.52 -4.33
C GLN A 190 15.91 -13.84 -5.10
N ALA A 191 14.74 -14.45 -5.33
CA ALA A 191 14.62 -15.68 -6.13
C ALA A 191 15.18 -15.53 -7.54
N TYR A 192 14.93 -14.38 -8.18
CA TYR A 192 15.41 -14.07 -9.53
C TYR A 192 16.93 -13.86 -9.60
N SER A 193 17.54 -13.26 -8.58
CA SER A 193 18.96 -12.93 -8.57
C SER A 193 19.88 -14.15 -8.64
N PHE A 194 19.49 -15.29 -8.06
CA PHE A 194 20.19 -16.57 -8.24
C PHE A 194 20.20 -17.01 -9.71
N GLY A 195 19.07 -16.88 -10.40
CA GLY A 195 18.98 -17.14 -11.83
C GLY A 195 19.89 -16.23 -12.65
N GLN A 196 20.02 -14.96 -12.27
CA GLN A 196 20.95 -14.01 -12.91
C GLN A 196 22.42 -14.41 -12.71
N GLN A 197 22.78 -14.89 -11.52
CA GLN A 197 24.14 -15.38 -11.25
C GLN A 197 24.47 -16.58 -12.15
N LEU A 198 23.57 -17.57 -12.24
CA LEU A 198 23.78 -18.72 -13.12
C LEU A 198 23.73 -18.36 -14.60
N ASN A 199 22.89 -17.41 -15.01
CA ASN A 199 22.88 -16.93 -16.39
C ASN A 199 24.27 -16.42 -16.82
N LYS A 200 24.90 -15.61 -15.98
CA LYS A 200 26.23 -15.06 -16.21
C LYS A 200 27.28 -16.17 -16.20
N ALA A 201 27.24 -17.04 -15.19
CA ALA A 201 28.21 -18.13 -15.04
C ALA A 201 28.11 -19.17 -16.18
N ALA A 202 26.91 -19.47 -16.67
CA ALA A 202 26.67 -20.48 -17.69
C ALA A 202 27.38 -20.16 -19.01
N LYS A 203 27.54 -18.87 -19.35
CA LYS A 203 28.28 -18.43 -20.56
C LYS A 203 29.73 -18.94 -20.56
N ARG A 204 30.33 -19.06 -19.37
CA ARG A 204 31.71 -19.54 -19.20
C ARG A 204 31.77 -21.02 -18.85
N ALA A 205 30.90 -21.49 -17.96
CA ALA A 205 30.87 -22.89 -17.53
C ALA A 205 30.55 -23.86 -18.69
N PHE A 206 29.80 -23.39 -19.69
CA PHE A 206 29.36 -24.21 -20.83
C PHE A 206 29.75 -23.58 -22.17
N GLU A 207 30.91 -22.93 -22.25
CA GLU A 207 31.37 -22.25 -23.48
C GLU A 207 31.30 -23.16 -24.73
N ALA A 208 31.64 -24.45 -24.57
CA ALA A 208 31.57 -25.46 -25.63
C ALA A 208 30.20 -26.17 -25.77
N ASP A 209 29.24 -25.92 -24.87
CA ASP A 209 27.91 -26.54 -24.88
C ASP A 209 26.79 -25.47 -24.92
N PRO A 210 26.43 -24.99 -26.12
CA PRO A 210 25.41 -23.97 -26.29
C PRO A 210 24.01 -24.46 -25.88
N THR A 211 23.77 -25.78 -25.86
CA THR A 211 22.50 -26.36 -25.43
C THR A 211 22.34 -26.20 -23.92
N LYS A 212 23.40 -26.45 -23.14
CA LYS A 212 23.39 -26.16 -21.70
C LYS A 212 23.30 -24.68 -21.41
N GLN A 213 24.02 -23.82 -22.15
CA GLN A 213 23.89 -22.36 -21.98
C GLN A 213 22.44 -21.87 -22.11
N LYS A 214 21.69 -22.39 -23.10
CA LYS A 214 20.29 -22.01 -23.33
C LYS A 214 19.39 -22.28 -22.13
N ARG A 215 19.65 -23.34 -21.35
CA ARG A 215 18.87 -23.69 -20.15
C ARG A 215 18.91 -22.62 -19.07
N TYR A 216 19.98 -21.83 -19.02
CA TYR A 216 20.18 -20.77 -18.04
C TYR A 216 19.98 -19.37 -18.64
N ARG A 217 19.55 -19.27 -19.89
CA ARG A 217 19.35 -17.97 -20.54
C ARG A 217 18.16 -17.27 -19.89
N LEU A 218 18.40 -16.12 -19.28
CA LEU A 218 17.42 -15.11 -18.95
C LEU A 218 17.29 -14.16 -20.14
N SER A 219 16.06 -13.73 -20.41
CA SER A 219 15.85 -12.64 -21.37
C SER A 219 16.44 -11.39 -20.70
N ASP A 220 17.33 -10.66 -21.37
CA ASP A 220 17.83 -9.40 -20.84
C ASP A 220 16.62 -8.47 -20.70
N GLY A 221 16.13 -8.32 -19.47
CA GLY A 221 15.25 -7.21 -19.15
C GLY A 221 16.05 -5.95 -19.42
N GLU A 222 15.59 -5.17 -20.39
CA GLU A 222 16.09 -3.84 -20.70
C GLU A 222 16.38 -3.08 -19.40
N ALA A 223 17.56 -2.45 -19.32
CA ALA A 223 18.03 -1.74 -18.14
C ALA A 223 16.93 -0.85 -17.54
N PRO A 224 16.86 -0.66 -16.21
CA PRO A 224 15.82 0.16 -15.60
C PRO A 224 15.80 1.53 -16.26
N ALA A 225 14.67 1.88 -16.87
CA ALA A 225 14.42 3.20 -17.43
C ALA A 225 14.42 4.23 -16.28
N GLY A 226 15.58 4.76 -15.96
CA GLY A 226 15.79 5.58 -14.76
C GLY A 226 17.11 6.34 -14.82
N GLY A 227 17.34 7.08 -15.90
CA GLY A 227 18.40 8.09 -15.98
C GLY A 227 17.95 9.19 -16.93
N PRO A 228 17.85 10.46 -16.49
CA PRO A 228 17.60 11.56 -17.42
C PRO A 228 18.83 11.67 -18.32
N GLY A 229 18.70 11.16 -19.56
CA GLY A 229 19.73 11.31 -20.58
C GLY A 229 20.03 12.80 -20.82
N PRO A 230 21.30 13.17 -21.05
CA PRO A 230 21.67 14.55 -21.30
C PRO A 230 20.97 15.03 -22.57
N LYS A 231 20.17 16.09 -22.46
CA LYS A 231 19.61 16.80 -23.60
C LYS A 231 20.78 17.36 -24.42
N THR A 232 21.09 16.72 -25.53
CA THR A 232 21.95 17.30 -26.55
C THR A 232 21.12 18.32 -27.31
N SER A 233 21.39 19.60 -27.05
CA SER A 233 20.88 20.70 -27.86
C SER A 233 21.44 20.58 -29.29
N PRO A 234 20.63 20.83 -30.34
CA PRO A 234 21.12 20.81 -31.71
C PRO A 234 22.02 22.03 -31.98
N PRO A 235 23.01 21.92 -32.88
CA PRO A 235 23.89 23.03 -33.22
C PRO A 235 23.12 24.10 -33.99
N ALA A 236 23.24 25.35 -33.54
CA ALA A 236 22.75 26.51 -34.27
C ALA A 236 23.51 26.65 -35.59
N LYS A 237 22.76 26.82 -36.68
CA LYS A 237 23.24 27.45 -37.92
C LYS A 237 22.69 28.86 -37.99
#